data_AF-A0A3B8TP79-F1
#
_entry.id   AF-A0A3B8TP79-F1
#
_cell.length_a   1.000
_cell.length_b   1.000
_cell.length_c   1.000
_cell.angle_alpha   90.00
_cell.angle_beta   90.00
_cell.angle_gamma   90.00
#
_symmetry.space_group_name_H-M   'P 1'
#
loop_
_entity.id
_entity.type
_entity.pdbx_description
1 polymer ?
#
loop_
_entity_poly.entity_id
_entity_poly.type
_entity_poly.pdbx_seq_one_letter_code
_entity_poly.pdbx_strand_id
1 'polypeptide(L)'
;MKTIEELKAYYETDLLPTLRVLDRARKKVLYKLFLGILLSVATPIIALYFFFGPVSLMVICFPVWIGVVIYLAILIGNYKKSFKVGIIEQIIHAIDSNLAYDASKAVNRAHFKQSELFKTSWNEYRGDDYVQGTVGKTSLEFSELHVQSVSTDSEGRRRASMVFRGLFNQ
;
A
#
# COMPACT_ATOMS: atom_id res chain seq x y z
N MET A 1 33.75 -5.76 4.37
CA MET A 1 32.41 -6.34 4.56
C MET A 1 32.05 -6.15 6.02
N LYS A 2 30.93 -5.51 6.34
CA LYS A 2 30.51 -5.34 7.75
C LYS A 2 30.28 -6.71 8.36
N THR A 3 30.76 -6.94 9.58
CA THR A 3 30.64 -8.23 10.26
C THR A 3 29.19 -8.48 10.69
N ILE A 4 28.81 -9.74 10.88
CA ILE A 4 27.45 -10.13 11.32
C ILE A 4 27.06 -9.40 12.62
N GLU A 5 28.03 -9.10 13.48
CA GLU A 5 27.82 -8.38 14.74
C GLU A 5 27.53 -6.89 14.54
N GLU A 6 28.21 -6.21 13.60
CA GLU A 6 27.89 -4.82 13.24
C GLU A 6 26.49 -4.70 12.63
N LEU A 7 26.08 -5.69 11.85
CA LEU A 7 24.75 -5.74 11.23
C LEU A 7 23.65 -6.01 12.28
N LYS A 8 23.94 -6.85 13.27
CA LYS A 8 23.05 -7.13 14.41
C LYS A 8 22.92 -5.92 15.34
N ALA A 9 24.03 -5.24 15.63
CA ALA A 9 24.02 -4.01 16.41
C ALA A 9 23.20 -2.91 15.72
N TYR A 10 23.38 -2.72 14.41
CA TYR A 10 22.57 -1.78 13.63
C TYR A 10 21.07 -2.16 13.62
N TYR A 11 20.76 -3.45 13.48
CA TYR A 11 19.37 -3.93 13.55
C TYR A 11 18.72 -3.65 14.90
N GLU A 12 19.41 -3.89 16.01
CA GLU A 12 18.86 -3.71 17.35
C GLU A 12 18.76 -2.24 17.77
N THR A 13 19.71 -1.40 17.35
CA THR A 13 19.82 -0.02 17.82
C THR A 13 18.98 0.95 17.00
N ASP A 14 18.92 0.80 15.67
CA ASP A 14 18.26 1.75 14.78
C ASP A 14 16.94 1.22 14.19
N LEU A 15 16.90 -0.05 13.77
CA LEU A 15 15.71 -0.65 13.15
C LEU A 15 14.66 -1.06 14.17
N LEU A 16 15.04 -1.64 15.30
CA LEU A 16 14.11 -2.19 16.28
C LEU A 16 13.22 -1.14 16.99
N PRO A 17 13.74 0.05 17.39
CA PRO A 17 12.91 1.11 17.93
C PRO A 17 11.92 1.65 16.89
N THR A 18 12.39 1.83 15.65
CA THR A 18 11.58 2.26 14.51
C THR A 18 10.45 1.25 14.27
N LEU A 19 10.75 -0.03 14.10
CA LEU A 19 9.76 -1.11 13.94
C LEU A 19 8.72 -1.13 15.07
N ARG A 20 9.11 -0.88 16.33
CA ARG A 20 8.19 -0.80 17.47
C ARG A 20 7.27 0.42 17.45
N VAL A 21 7.71 1.54 16.88
CA VAL A 21 6.84 2.72 16.62
C VAL A 21 5.83 2.39 15.53
N LEU A 22 6.27 1.70 14.48
CA LEU A 22 5.42 1.25 13.37
C LEU A 22 4.38 0.23 13.80
N ASP A 23 4.75 -0.72 14.66
CA ASP A 23 3.82 -1.70 15.22
C ASP A 23 2.80 -1.04 16.15
N ARG A 24 3.18 0.02 16.89
CA ARG A 24 2.21 0.81 17.66
C ARG A 24 1.24 1.57 16.76
N ALA A 25 1.71 2.15 15.66
CA ALA A 25 0.84 2.79 14.67
C ALA A 25 -0.11 1.76 14.02
N ARG A 26 0.41 0.58 13.63
CA ARG A 26 -0.38 -0.55 13.12
C ARG A 26 -1.45 -0.98 14.11
N LYS A 27 -1.11 -1.17 15.39
CA LYS A 27 -2.09 -1.54 16.44
C LYS A 27 -3.16 -0.48 16.63
N LYS A 28 -2.81 0.82 16.59
CA LYS A 28 -3.81 1.90 16.68
C LYS A 28 -4.79 1.89 15.51
N VAL A 29 -4.32 1.59 14.30
CA VAL A 29 -5.23 1.48 13.15
C VAL A 29 -6.01 0.20 13.13
N LEU A 30 -5.41 -0.94 13.46
CA LEU A 30 -6.15 -2.18 13.65
C LEU A 30 -7.24 -2.00 14.72
N TYR A 31 -6.96 -1.27 15.80
CA TYR A 31 -7.96 -0.95 16.83
C TYR A 31 -9.08 -0.06 16.29
N LYS A 32 -8.76 1.02 15.54
CA LYS A 32 -9.78 1.88 14.91
C LYS A 32 -10.61 1.12 13.86
N LEU A 33 -9.99 0.22 13.10
CA LEU A 33 -10.62 -0.59 12.07
C LEU A 33 -11.50 -1.67 12.71
N PHE A 34 -11.03 -2.31 13.78
CA PHE A 34 -11.80 -3.23 14.62
C PHE A 34 -12.99 -2.53 15.26
N LEU A 35 -12.82 -1.33 15.82
CA LEU A 35 -13.90 -0.52 16.38
C LEU A 35 -14.91 -0.12 15.29
N GLY A 36 -14.45 0.21 14.10
CA GLY A 36 -15.30 0.51 12.94
C GLY A 36 -16.13 -0.70 12.48
N ILE A 37 -15.51 -1.88 12.39
CA ILE A 37 -16.20 -3.14 12.06
C ILE A 37 -17.22 -3.47 13.16
N LEU A 38 -16.83 -3.37 14.44
CA LEU A 38 -17.71 -3.60 15.57
C LEU A 38 -18.93 -2.67 15.53
N LEU A 39 -18.73 -1.38 15.27
CA LEU A 39 -19.82 -0.41 15.12
C LEU A 39 -20.71 -0.74 13.91
N SER A 40 -20.12 -1.13 12.77
CA SER A 40 -20.88 -1.48 11.55
C SER A 40 -21.70 -2.77 11.68
N VAL A 41 -21.31 -3.68 12.57
CA VAL A 41 -22.02 -4.93 12.88
C VAL A 41 -23.01 -4.73 14.04
N ALA A 42 -22.65 -3.91 15.03
CA ALA A 42 -23.52 -3.59 16.16
C ALA A 42 -24.72 -2.73 15.75
N THR A 43 -24.56 -1.79 14.82
CA THR A 43 -25.67 -0.96 14.31
C THR A 43 -26.83 -1.77 13.71
N PRO A 44 -26.61 -2.72 12.78
CA PRO A 44 -27.69 -3.54 12.25
C PRO A 44 -28.27 -4.51 13.28
N ILE A 45 -27.48 -5.02 14.23
CA ILE A 45 -27.97 -5.91 15.30
C ILE A 45 -28.85 -5.14 16.30
N ILE A 46 -28.46 -3.94 16.70
CA ILE A 46 -29.25 -3.05 17.56
C ILE A 46 -30.50 -2.59 16.80
N ALA A 47 -30.36 -2.24 15.52
CA ALA A 47 -31.51 -1.93 14.68
C ALA A 47 -32.47 -3.12 14.62
N LEU A 48 -31.99 -4.35 14.39
CA LEU A 48 -32.77 -5.59 14.37
C LEU A 48 -33.48 -5.86 15.71
N TYR A 49 -32.81 -5.60 16.83
CA TYR A 49 -33.37 -5.76 18.19
C TYR A 49 -34.51 -4.76 18.47
N PHE A 50 -34.41 -3.53 17.95
CA PHE A 50 -35.48 -2.54 17.99
C PHE A 50 -36.53 -2.72 16.86
N PHE A 51 -36.34 -3.66 15.93
CA PHE A 51 -37.06 -3.80 14.65
C PHE A 51 -38.41 -4.54 14.70
N PHE A 52 -39.04 -4.64 15.88
CA PHE A 52 -40.49 -4.84 15.95
C PHE A 52 -41.22 -3.48 15.81
N GLY A 53 -40.78 -2.60 14.90
CA GLY A 53 -41.29 -1.22 14.72
C GLY A 53 -41.30 -0.75 13.24
N PRO A 54 -42.00 0.35 12.90
CA PRO A 54 -42.44 0.66 11.53
C PRO A 54 -41.32 1.14 10.59
N VAL A 55 -41.47 0.78 9.31
CA VAL A 55 -40.60 0.96 8.11
C VAL A 55 -39.91 2.33 7.96
N SER A 56 -40.45 3.38 8.60
CA SER A 56 -39.93 4.76 8.57
C SER A 56 -38.47 4.94 9.02
N LEU A 57 -37.96 4.12 9.96
CA LEU A 57 -36.58 4.24 10.47
C LEU A 57 -35.54 3.68 9.49
N MET A 58 -35.96 2.76 8.62
CA MET A 58 -35.09 2.08 7.66
C MET A 58 -34.58 3.05 6.58
N VAL A 59 -35.40 4.04 6.21
CA VAL A 59 -35.07 5.08 5.22
C VAL A 59 -34.01 6.06 5.75
N ILE A 60 -33.89 6.23 7.07
CA ILE A 60 -32.93 7.14 7.71
C ILE A 60 -31.62 6.41 8.04
N CYS A 61 -31.69 5.17 8.52
CA CYS A 61 -30.50 4.41 8.90
C CYS A 61 -29.63 3.99 7.71
N PHE A 62 -30.24 3.71 6.54
CA PHE A 62 -29.52 3.27 5.35
C PHE A 62 -28.53 4.31 4.78
N PRO A 63 -28.90 5.60 4.59
CA PRO A 63 -27.96 6.62 4.15
C PRO A 63 -26.88 6.92 5.20
N VAL A 64 -27.21 6.85 6.49
CA VAL A 64 -26.21 7.00 7.57
C VAL A 64 -25.18 5.87 7.51
N TRP A 65 -25.63 4.64 7.31
CA TRP A 65 -24.75 3.47 7.18
C TRP A 65 -23.85 3.56 5.94
N ILE A 66 -24.39 3.96 4.79
CA ILE A 66 -23.60 4.23 3.58
C ILE A 66 -22.57 5.33 3.84
N GLY A 67 -22.96 6.41 4.52
CA GLY A 67 -22.07 7.50 4.88
C GLY A 67 -20.90 7.03 5.75
N VAL A 68 -21.15 6.16 6.73
CA VAL A 68 -20.11 5.56 7.57
C VAL A 68 -19.17 4.67 6.76
N VAL A 69 -19.69 3.84 5.84
CA VAL A 69 -18.87 2.99 4.98
C VAL A 69 -17.95 3.82 4.08
N ILE A 70 -18.49 4.87 3.44
CA ILE A 70 -17.70 5.77 2.59
C ILE A 70 -16.64 6.50 3.41
N TYR A 71 -17.00 7.01 4.58
CA TYR A 71 -16.07 7.69 5.49
C TYR A 71 -14.92 6.76 5.90
N LEU A 72 -15.22 5.53 6.30
CA LEU A 72 -14.20 4.52 6.66
C LEU A 72 -13.30 4.18 5.47
N ALA A 73 -13.85 4.04 4.26
CA ALA A 73 -13.07 3.77 3.05
C ALA A 73 -12.07 4.90 2.75
N ILE A 74 -12.50 6.16 2.86
CA ILE A 74 -11.63 7.34 2.70
C ILE A 74 -10.54 7.35 3.77
N LEU A 75 -10.90 7.07 5.03
CA LEU A 75 -9.97 7.09 6.16
C LEU A 75 -8.89 6.02 6.03
N ILE A 76 -9.26 4.81 5.58
CA ILE A 76 -8.32 3.71 5.32
C ILE A 76 -7.41 4.06 4.13
N GLY A 77 -7.94 4.64 3.06
CA GLY A 77 -7.16 5.07 1.90
C GLY A 77 -6.12 6.13 2.28
N ASN A 78 -6.55 7.16 3.01
CA ASN A 78 -5.67 8.22 3.52
C ASN A 78 -4.65 7.68 4.51
N TYR A 79 -5.06 6.79 5.42
CA TYR A 79 -4.13 6.15 6.35
C TYR A 79 -3.10 5.30 5.61
N LYS A 80 -3.49 4.50 4.62
CA LYS A 80 -2.54 3.71 3.82
C LYS A 80 -1.53 4.61 3.12
N LYS A 81 -1.97 5.74 2.57
CA LYS A 81 -1.11 6.73 1.92
C LYS A 81 -0.15 7.39 2.93
N SER A 82 -0.66 7.89 4.06
CA SER A 82 0.14 8.51 5.12
C SER A 82 1.07 7.53 5.82
N PHE A 83 0.67 6.27 5.94
CA PHE A 83 1.50 5.19 6.49
C PHE A 83 2.64 4.87 5.55
N LYS A 84 2.38 4.68 4.24
CA LYS A 84 3.44 4.46 3.26
C LYS A 84 4.44 5.61 3.25
N VAL A 85 3.96 6.85 3.09
CA VAL A 85 4.82 8.04 3.06
C VAL A 85 5.60 8.17 4.37
N GLY A 86 4.94 8.27 5.53
CA GLY A 86 5.64 8.59 6.77
C GLY A 86 6.61 7.52 7.26
N ILE A 87 6.45 6.26 6.87
CA ILE A 87 7.20 5.14 7.47
C ILE A 87 8.24 4.60 6.52
N ILE A 88 7.87 4.39 5.26
CA ILE A 88 8.80 3.85 4.26
C ILE A 88 9.86 4.91 3.95
N GLU A 89 9.49 6.18 3.91
CA GLU A 89 10.44 7.30 3.81
C GLU A 89 11.42 7.33 4.98
N GLN A 90 10.93 7.16 6.22
CA GLN A 90 11.79 7.10 7.41
C GLN A 90 12.74 5.90 7.37
N ILE A 91 12.29 4.73 6.93
CA ILE A 91 13.14 3.55 6.77
C ILE A 91 14.21 3.79 5.70
N ILE A 92 13.83 4.37 4.57
CA ILE A 92 14.75 4.65 3.46
C ILE A 92 15.81 5.67 3.87
N HIS A 93 15.41 6.77 4.53
CA HIS A 93 16.36 7.74 5.06
C HIS A 93 17.22 7.20 6.20
N ALA A 94 16.71 6.25 6.99
CA ALA A 94 17.52 5.55 7.98
C ALA A 94 18.60 4.67 7.30
N ILE A 95 18.30 4.07 6.14
CA ILE A 95 19.28 3.29 5.36
C ILE A 95 20.37 4.21 4.80
N ASP A 96 19.97 5.28 4.11
CA ASP A 96 20.89 6.32 3.63
C ASP A 96 20.11 7.62 3.37
N SER A 97 20.59 8.74 3.93
CA SER A 97 19.94 10.04 3.79
C SER A 97 19.94 10.57 2.34
N ASN A 98 20.79 10.04 1.47
CA ASN A 98 20.87 10.41 0.06
C ASN A 98 19.85 9.69 -0.82
N LEU A 99 19.05 8.77 -0.26
CA LEU A 99 17.98 8.10 -0.97
C LEU A 99 16.70 8.94 -0.89
N ALA A 100 16.07 9.16 -2.03
CA ALA A 100 14.77 9.80 -2.17
C ALA A 100 13.69 8.74 -2.37
N TYR A 101 12.58 8.86 -1.64
CA TYR A 101 11.42 7.97 -1.74
C TYR A 101 10.19 8.70 -2.25
N ASP A 102 9.43 8.05 -3.14
CA ASP A 102 8.11 8.51 -3.55
C ASP A 102 7.14 7.32 -3.67
N ALA A 103 6.22 7.22 -2.72
CA ALA A 103 5.21 6.16 -2.65
C ALA A 103 4.27 6.10 -3.87
N SER A 104 4.16 7.19 -4.63
CA SER A 104 3.19 7.32 -5.73
C SER A 104 3.81 7.17 -7.11
N LYS A 105 5.14 7.20 -7.19
CA LYS A 105 5.89 7.04 -8.43
C LYS A 105 6.38 5.61 -8.58
N ALA A 106 6.83 5.31 -9.79
CA ALA A 106 7.50 4.09 -10.16
C ALA A 106 8.64 4.44 -11.11
N VAL A 107 9.54 3.49 -11.35
CA VAL A 107 10.58 3.58 -12.39
C VAL A 107 9.93 3.95 -13.72
N ASN A 108 10.65 4.73 -14.53
CA ASN A 108 10.12 5.17 -15.82
C ASN A 108 9.82 3.96 -16.71
N ARG A 109 8.66 3.99 -17.38
CA ARG A 109 8.26 3.00 -18.39
C ARG A 109 9.37 2.77 -19.44
N ALA A 110 10.10 3.82 -19.82
CA ALA A 110 11.21 3.73 -20.76
C ALA A 110 12.40 2.92 -20.20
N HIS A 111 12.75 3.11 -18.93
CA HIS A 111 13.81 2.37 -18.23
C HIS A 111 13.48 0.87 -18.17
N PHE A 112 12.23 0.53 -17.81
CA PHE A 112 11.77 -0.86 -17.85
C PHE A 112 11.84 -1.47 -19.25
N LYS A 113 11.47 -0.72 -20.30
CA LYS A 113 11.56 -1.19 -21.68
C LYS A 113 13.02 -1.37 -22.15
N GLN A 114 13.90 -0.47 -21.77
CA GLN A 114 15.32 -0.48 -22.14
C GLN A 114 16.11 -1.60 -21.46
N SER A 115 15.60 -2.14 -20.34
CA SER A 115 16.23 -3.29 -19.67
C SER A 115 16.30 -4.55 -20.53
N GLU A 116 15.44 -4.66 -21.55
CA GLU A 116 15.28 -5.84 -22.42
C GLU A 116 15.05 -7.18 -21.69
N LEU A 117 14.82 -7.15 -20.37
CA LEU A 117 14.59 -8.33 -19.52
C LEU A 117 13.28 -9.03 -19.87
N PHE A 118 12.29 -8.29 -20.38
CA PHE A 118 10.97 -8.80 -20.74
C PHE A 118 10.66 -8.50 -22.20
N LYS A 119 10.74 -9.54 -23.05
CA LYS A 119 10.53 -9.45 -24.50
C LYS A 119 9.06 -9.53 -24.92
N THR A 120 8.17 -9.93 -24.00
CA THR A 120 6.73 -9.99 -24.24
C THR A 120 6.15 -8.59 -24.41
N SER A 121 5.22 -8.39 -25.35
CA SER A 121 4.53 -7.12 -25.48
C SER A 121 3.57 -6.88 -24.30
N TRP A 122 3.53 -5.66 -23.80
CA TRP A 122 2.69 -5.24 -22.68
C TRP A 122 2.11 -3.86 -22.93
N ASN A 123 0.92 -3.63 -22.39
CA ASN A 123 0.15 -2.40 -22.56
C ASN A 123 -0.34 -1.81 -21.24
N GLU A 124 -0.33 -2.58 -20.14
CA GLU A 124 -0.60 -2.07 -18.81
C GLU A 124 0.67 -2.04 -17.96
N TYR A 125 0.95 -0.87 -17.40
CA TYR A 125 2.11 -0.61 -16.57
C TYR A 125 1.68 0.18 -15.35
N ARG A 126 1.86 -0.41 -14.17
CA ARG A 126 1.59 0.23 -12.88
C ARG A 126 2.78 -0.05 -11.98
N GLY A 127 3.04 0.86 -11.07
CA GLY A 127 4.02 0.66 -10.03
C GLY A 127 3.82 1.66 -8.91
N ASP A 128 4.47 1.38 -7.80
CA ASP A 128 4.52 2.23 -6.62
C ASP A 128 5.86 2.04 -5.91
N ASP A 129 6.06 2.79 -4.83
CA ASP A 129 7.22 2.69 -3.96
C ASP A 129 8.57 2.94 -4.68
N TYR A 130 8.67 4.07 -5.39
CA TYR A 130 9.89 4.49 -6.08
C TYR A 130 10.98 4.96 -5.12
N VAL A 131 12.20 4.47 -5.33
CA VAL A 131 13.41 4.86 -4.62
C VAL A 131 14.50 5.17 -5.62
N GLN A 132 15.19 6.29 -5.42
CA GLN A 132 16.39 6.64 -6.19
C GLN A 132 17.46 7.27 -5.31
N GLY A 133 18.72 7.10 -5.67
CA GLY A 133 19.82 7.83 -5.05
C GLY A 133 21.15 7.12 -5.23
N THR A 134 22.15 7.51 -4.44
CA THR A 134 23.49 6.91 -4.49
C THR A 134 23.90 6.45 -3.11
N VAL A 135 24.23 5.17 -2.98
CA VAL A 135 24.77 4.60 -1.75
C VAL A 135 26.26 4.34 -1.97
N GLY A 136 27.10 5.14 -1.32
CA GLY A 136 28.55 5.12 -1.52
C GLY A 136 28.95 5.54 -2.94
N LYS A 137 29.27 4.57 -3.81
CA LYS A 137 29.64 4.79 -5.22
C LYS A 137 28.63 4.19 -6.22
N THR A 138 27.56 3.56 -5.71
CA THR A 138 26.59 2.85 -6.53
C THR A 138 25.31 3.67 -6.61
N SER A 139 24.95 4.09 -7.83
CA SER A 139 23.63 4.65 -8.11
C SER A 139 22.61 3.51 -8.08
N LEU A 140 21.47 3.75 -7.44
CA LEU A 140 20.38 2.79 -7.30
C LEU A 140 19.08 3.48 -7.72
N GLU A 141 18.32 2.81 -8.58
CA GLU A 141 16.94 3.19 -8.90
C GLU A 141 16.07 1.93 -8.85
N PHE A 142 15.01 1.91 -8.03
CA PHE A 142 14.12 0.77 -7.97
C PHE A 142 12.69 1.13 -7.58
N SER A 143 11.73 0.27 -7.96
CA SER A 143 10.33 0.38 -7.56
C SER A 143 9.62 -0.96 -7.67
N GLU A 144 8.50 -1.14 -6.96
CA GLU A 144 7.60 -2.27 -7.21
C GLU A 144 6.83 -2.01 -8.51
N LEU A 145 6.87 -2.96 -9.44
CA LEU A 145 6.18 -2.87 -10.71
C LEU A 145 5.19 -4.01 -10.88
N HIS A 146 4.07 -3.70 -11.52
CA HIS A 146 3.07 -4.65 -11.99
C HIS A 146 2.79 -4.36 -13.47
N VAL A 147 3.33 -5.22 -14.33
CA VAL A 147 3.26 -5.10 -15.78
C VAL A 147 2.43 -6.26 -16.34
N GLN A 148 1.45 -5.93 -17.20
CA GLN A 148 0.54 -6.89 -17.78
C GLN A 148 0.38 -6.68 -19.29
N SER A 149 0.14 -7.80 -19.97
CA SER A 149 -0.31 -7.84 -21.35
C SER A 149 -1.80 -8.13 -21.35
N VAL A 150 -2.58 -7.17 -21.81
CA VAL A 150 -4.04 -7.23 -21.79
C VAL A 150 -4.56 -7.22 -23.22
N SER A 151 -5.34 -8.23 -23.59
CA SER A 151 -6.05 -8.29 -24.86
C SER A 151 -7.55 -8.36 -24.62
N THR A 152 -8.31 -7.78 -25.53
CA THR A 152 -9.78 -7.87 -25.54
C THR A 152 -10.18 -8.64 -26.79
N ASP A 153 -10.95 -9.71 -26.64
CA ASP A 153 -11.46 -10.45 -27.78
C ASP A 153 -12.65 -9.75 -28.45
N SER A 154 -13.08 -10.25 -29.60
CA SER A 154 -14.20 -9.71 -30.37
C SER A 154 -15.55 -9.76 -29.64
N GLU A 155 -15.64 -10.54 -28.55
CA GLU A 155 -16.83 -10.67 -27.70
C GLU A 155 -16.74 -9.75 -26.46
N GLY A 156 -15.73 -8.88 -26.40
CA GLY A 156 -15.53 -7.93 -25.31
C GLY A 156 -14.91 -8.55 -24.05
N ARG A 157 -14.46 -9.81 -24.09
CA ARG A 157 -13.84 -10.45 -22.92
C ARG A 157 -12.38 -10.02 -22.82
N ARG A 158 -12.03 -9.49 -21.65
CA ARG A 158 -10.68 -9.04 -21.32
C ARG A 158 -9.85 -10.20 -20.77
N ARG A 159 -8.71 -10.48 -21.39
CA ARG A 159 -7.70 -11.44 -20.92
C ARG A 159 -6.45 -10.69 -20.51
N ALA A 160 -5.96 -10.93 -19.30
CA ALA A 160 -4.74 -10.32 -18.78
C ALA A 160 -3.72 -11.40 -18.47
N SER A 161 -2.53 -11.29 -19.05
CA SER A 161 -1.36 -12.12 -18.77
C SER A 161 -0.34 -11.29 -18.00
N MET A 162 0.17 -11.85 -16.90
CA MET A 162 1.20 -11.20 -16.10
C MET A 162 2.54 -11.26 -16.84
N VAL A 163 3.18 -10.11 -17.02
CA VAL A 163 4.53 -10.02 -17.62
C VAL A 163 5.57 -9.89 -16.52
N PHE A 164 5.33 -9.02 -15.55
CA PHE A 164 6.21 -8.84 -14.41
C PHE A 164 5.42 -8.38 -13.18
N ARG A 165 5.81 -8.88 -12.01
CA ARG A 165 5.31 -8.43 -10.72
C ARG A 165 6.42 -8.58 -9.69
N GLY A 166 6.88 -7.47 -9.14
CA GLY A 166 7.91 -7.47 -8.11
C GLY A 166 8.76 -6.20 -8.12
N LEU A 167 9.82 -6.23 -7.33
CA LEU A 167 10.78 -5.15 -7.21
C LEU A 167 11.71 -5.16 -8.43
N PHE A 168 11.65 -4.08 -9.21
CA PHE A 168 12.51 -3.86 -10.36
C PHE A 168 13.60 -2.86 -9.99
N ASN A 169 14.85 -3.18 -10.31
CA ASN A 169 16.00 -2.31 -10.09
C ASN A 169 16.79 -2.05 -11.37
N GLN A 170 17.48 -0.92 -11.42
CA GLN A 170 18.42 -0.54 -12.47
C GLN A 170 19.65 0.16 -11.88
#